data_AF-A0A3D2R5I6-F1
#
_entry.id   AF-A0A3D2R5I6-F1
#
_cell.length_a   1.000
_cell.length_b   1.000
_cell.length_c   1.000
_cell.angle_alpha   90.00
_cell.angle_beta   90.00
_cell.angle_gamma   90.00
#
_symmetry.space_group_name_H-M   'P 1'
#
loop_
_entity.id
_entity.type
_entity.pdbx_description
1 polymer ?
#
loop_
_entity_poly.entity_id
_entity_poly.type
_entity_poly.pdbx_seq_one_letter_code
_entity_poly.pdbx_strand_id
1 'polypeptide(L)'
;MFAAVFAFFGCQDQAQSQSKSVWVEQGILKTAQGPFFIKGVCYHPVAIGQTKRSFERLSEDLKLMNDAGINTIRVYEPIDSEDVLDQIHQAGIS
;
A
#
# COMPACT_ATOMS: atom_id res chain seq x y z
N MET A 1 -42.90 18.01 -35.63
CA MET A 1 -41.85 17.04 -36.01
C MET A 1 -40.80 17.10 -34.91
N PHE A 2 -40.82 16.13 -33.99
CA PHE A 2 -40.01 16.12 -32.76
C PHE A 2 -38.54 15.80 -33.10
N ALA A 3 -37.61 16.68 -32.73
CA ALA A 3 -36.18 16.40 -32.77
C ALA A 3 -35.77 15.73 -31.45
N ALA A 4 -35.42 14.43 -31.51
CA ALA A 4 -34.87 13.71 -30.38
C ALA A 4 -33.40 14.09 -30.19
N VAL A 5 -33.08 14.77 -29.09
CA VAL A 5 -31.70 15.06 -28.67
C VAL A 5 -31.21 13.86 -27.86
N PHE A 6 -30.37 13.03 -28.46
CA PHE A 6 -29.64 11.98 -27.76
C PHE A 6 -28.51 12.61 -26.94
N ALA A 7 -28.74 12.75 -25.63
CA ALA A 7 -27.67 13.09 -24.68
C ALA A 7 -26.83 11.82 -24.42
N PHE A 8 -25.69 11.71 -25.09
CA PHE A 8 -24.64 10.78 -24.68
C PHE A 8 -24.01 11.32 -23.39
N PHE A 9 -24.54 10.90 -22.24
CA PHE A 9 -23.78 10.94 -21.00
C PHE A 9 -22.65 9.91 -21.14
N GLY A 10 -21.52 10.37 -21.67
CA GLY A 10 -20.27 9.61 -21.64
C GLY A 10 -19.93 9.30 -20.19
N CYS A 11 -19.74 8.02 -19.89
CA CYS A 11 -19.24 7.56 -18.60
C CYS A 11 -17.85 8.17 -18.40
N GLN A 12 -17.67 9.04 -17.40
CA GLN A 12 -16.34 9.34 -16.90
C GLN A 12 -15.91 8.13 -16.07
N ASP A 13 -15.31 7.14 -16.72
CA ASP A 13 -14.41 6.23 -16.01
C ASP A 13 -13.17 7.05 -15.62
N GLN A 14 -13.28 7.76 -14.50
CA GLN A 14 -12.12 8.25 -13.78
C GLN A 14 -11.50 7.03 -13.08
N ALA A 15 -10.84 6.18 -13.86
CA ALA A 15 -9.82 5.31 -13.32
C ALA A 15 -8.74 6.24 -12.75
N GLN A 16 -8.80 6.51 -11.45
CA GLN A 16 -7.75 7.20 -10.72
C GLN A 16 -6.48 6.33 -10.78
N SER A 17 -5.75 6.43 -11.88
CA SER A 17 -4.35 6.02 -11.94
C SER A 17 -3.57 7.03 -11.12
N GLN A 18 -3.57 6.80 -9.81
CA GLN A 18 -2.78 7.56 -8.86
C GLN A 18 -1.31 7.36 -9.26
N SER A 19 -0.75 8.33 -10.00
CA SER A 19 0.67 8.37 -10.32
C SER A 19 1.42 8.53 -9.00
N LYS A 20 1.70 7.41 -8.32
CA LYS A 20 2.55 7.34 -7.13
C LYS A 20 3.98 7.64 -7.59
N SER A 21 4.29 8.91 -7.83
CA SER A 21 5.68 9.31 -8.02
C SER A 21 6.37 9.24 -6.66
N VAL A 22 7.44 8.47 -6.58
CA VAL A 22 8.40 8.48 -5.47
C VAL A 22 9.69 9.05 -6.05
N TRP A 23 10.24 10.08 -5.42
CA TRP A 23 11.45 10.73 -5.91
C TRP A 23 12.33 11.19 -4.76
N VAL A 24 13.58 11.53 -5.09
CA VAL A 24 14.53 12.13 -4.14
C VAL A 24 14.79 13.56 -4.56
N GLU A 25 14.57 14.49 -3.66
CA GLU A 25 14.83 15.92 -3.86
C GLU A 25 15.61 16.45 -2.65
N GLN A 26 16.74 17.09 -2.90
CA GLN A 26 17.62 17.64 -1.85
C GLN A 26 18.00 16.58 -0.78
N GLY A 27 18.17 15.32 -1.19
CA GLY A 27 18.49 14.21 -0.30
C GLY A 27 17.32 13.71 0.56
N ILE A 28 16.10 14.19 0.32
CA ILE A 28 14.89 13.79 1.05
C ILE A 28 14.02 12.93 0.14
N LEU A 29 13.51 11.83 0.67
CA LEU A 29 12.50 11.00 0.01
C LEU A 29 11.16 11.76 -0.02
N LYS A 30 10.57 11.88 -1.20
CA LYS A 30 9.32 12.58 -1.43
C LYS A 30 8.29 11.64 -2.04
N THR A 31 7.04 11.86 -1.67
CA THR A 31 5.86 11.28 -2.32
C THR A 31 4.93 12.41 -2.76
N ALA A 32 3.83 12.07 -3.44
CA ALA A 32 2.78 13.04 -3.79
C ALA A 32 2.23 13.82 -2.57
N GLN A 33 2.40 13.30 -1.35
CA GLN A 33 1.98 13.91 -0.10
C GLN A 33 3.05 14.81 0.54
N GLY A 34 4.26 14.91 -0.05
CA GLY A 34 5.37 15.72 0.44
C GLY A 34 6.56 14.89 0.96
N PRO A 35 7.39 15.45 1.87
CA PRO A 35 8.48 14.71 2.51
C PRO A 35 7.99 13.46 3.23
N PHE A 36 8.64 12.33 2.97
CA PHE A 36 8.31 11.05 3.57
C PHE A 36 9.39 10.60 4.55
N PHE A 37 9.02 10.48 5.82
CA PHE A 37 9.90 9.97 6.86
C PHE A 37 9.57 8.50 7.14
N ILE A 38 10.56 7.63 6.93
CA ILE A 38 10.43 6.18 7.12
C ILE A 38 10.43 5.87 8.62
N LYS A 39 9.31 5.34 9.12
CA LYS A 39 9.17 4.72 10.44
C LYS A 39 9.05 3.22 10.21
N GLY A 40 10.18 2.62 9.88
CA GLY A 40 10.24 1.27 9.31
C GLY A 40 10.54 0.17 10.32
N VAL A 41 10.06 -1.04 10.04
CA VAL A 41 10.46 -2.27 10.73
C VAL A 41 10.89 -3.35 9.73
N CYS A 42 11.87 -4.17 10.11
CA CYS A 42 12.20 -5.37 9.34
C CYS A 42 11.19 -6.48 9.71
N TYR A 43 10.42 -6.96 8.73
CA TYR A 43 9.32 -7.89 8.97
C TYR A 43 9.62 -9.27 8.37
N HIS A 44 9.58 -10.28 9.23
CA HIS A 44 9.73 -11.69 8.87
C HIS A 44 8.90 -12.53 9.86
N PRO A 45 7.60 -12.71 9.63
CA PRO A 45 6.69 -13.31 10.61
C PRO A 45 6.92 -14.82 10.73
N VAL A 46 7.77 -15.22 11.66
CA VAL A 46 8.07 -16.62 11.97
C VAL A 46 7.49 -16.95 13.34
N ALA A 47 6.53 -17.87 13.37
CA ALA A 47 5.94 -18.32 14.62
C ALA A 47 6.97 -19.05 15.51
N ILE A 48 6.76 -19.02 16.82
CA ILE A 48 7.63 -19.70 17.78
C ILE A 48 7.69 -21.20 17.43
N GLY A 49 8.91 -21.73 17.32
CA GLY A 49 9.15 -23.12 16.95
C GLY A 49 9.13 -23.41 15.45
N GLN A 50 8.90 -22.39 14.61
CA GLN A 50 8.97 -22.52 13.15
C GLN A 50 10.27 -21.91 12.60
N THR A 51 10.61 -22.28 11.38
CA THR A 51 11.75 -21.74 10.62
C THR A 51 11.33 -21.01 9.36
N LYS A 52 10.09 -21.23 8.90
CA LYS A 52 9.51 -20.58 7.73
C LYS A 52 8.55 -19.49 8.17
N ARG A 53 8.51 -18.40 7.42
CA ARG A 53 7.53 -17.34 7.64
C ARG A 53 6.13 -17.77 7.24
N SER A 54 5.12 -17.22 7.91
CA SER A 54 3.71 -17.33 7.55
C SER A 54 3.00 -15.99 7.77
N PHE A 55 2.09 -15.63 6.86
CA PHE A 55 1.27 -14.42 6.96
C PHE A 55 -0.12 -14.69 7.58
N GLU A 56 -0.32 -15.86 8.22
CA GLU A 56 -1.59 -16.22 8.87
C GLU A 56 -2.11 -15.19 9.89
N ARG A 57 -1.20 -14.40 10.49
CA ARG A 57 -1.49 -13.38 11.49
C ARG A 57 -1.24 -11.95 11.00
N LEU A 58 -1.23 -11.76 9.68
CA LEU A 58 -0.90 -10.48 9.07
C LEU A 58 -1.81 -9.35 9.57
N SER A 59 -3.12 -9.61 9.70
CA SER A 59 -4.06 -8.58 10.18
C SER A 59 -3.72 -8.09 11.59
N GLU A 60 -3.34 -8.99 12.51
CA GLU A 60 -2.93 -8.60 13.86
C GLU A 60 -1.59 -7.86 13.84
N ASP A 61 -0.63 -8.34 13.06
CA ASP A 61 0.69 -7.72 12.92
C ASP A 61 0.58 -6.29 12.38
N LEU A 62 -0.21 -6.08 11.32
CA LEU A 62 -0.46 -4.76 10.72
C LEU A 62 -1.17 -3.82 11.69
N LYS A 63 -2.13 -4.35 12.48
CA LYS A 63 -2.77 -3.56 13.52
C LYS A 63 -1.75 -3.08 14.57
N LEU A 64 -0.87 -3.95 15.05
CA LEU A 64 0.16 -3.59 16.01
C LEU A 64 1.17 -2.58 15.43
N MET A 65 1.54 -2.73 14.15
CA MET A 65 2.39 -1.78 13.44
C MET A 65 1.75 -0.39 13.37
N ASN A 66 0.47 -0.32 13.04
CA ASN A 66 -0.28 0.94 13.01
C ASN A 66 -0.40 1.57 14.41
N ASP A 67 -0.74 0.78 15.43
CA ASP A 67 -0.83 1.24 16.82
C ASP A 67 0.54 1.77 17.32
N ALA A 68 1.65 1.23 16.82
CA ALA A 68 3.01 1.69 17.09
C ALA A 68 3.48 2.85 16.17
N GLY A 69 2.66 3.28 15.21
CA GLY A 69 2.97 4.36 14.28
C GLY A 69 4.00 4.02 13.18
N ILE A 70 4.19 2.74 12.88
CA ILE A 70 5.02 2.24 11.76
C ILE A 70 4.31 2.55 10.43
N ASN A 71 5.06 2.94 9.41
CA ASN A 71 4.51 3.27 8.08
C ASN A 71 5.20 2.57 6.91
N THR A 72 6.25 1.79 7.18
CA THR A 72 7.04 1.11 6.14
C THR A 72 7.48 -0.25 6.66
N ILE A 73 7.49 -1.27 5.81
CA ILE A 73 8.08 -2.57 6.15
C ILE A 73 9.19 -2.93 5.17
N ARG A 74 10.26 -3.53 5.69
CA ARG A 74 11.29 -4.19 4.86
C ARG A 74 11.20 -5.69 5.08
N VAL A 75 10.93 -6.43 4.02
CA VAL A 75 10.92 -7.89 4.04
C VAL A 75 12.31 -8.45 3.69
N TYR A 76 12.63 -9.63 4.24
CA TYR A 76 13.91 -10.33 3.96
C TYR A 76 13.87 -11.18 2.69
N GLU A 77 12.68 -11.51 2.22
CA GLU A 77 12.43 -12.26 1.00
C GLU A 77 11.16 -11.71 0.31
N PRO A 78 11.06 -11.80 -1.03
CA PRO A 78 9.90 -11.31 -1.77
C PRO A 78 8.57 -11.89 -1.27
N ILE A 79 7.50 -11.11 -1.42
CA ILE A 79 6.12 -11.54 -1.19
C ILE A 79 5.49 -11.80 -2.56
N ASP A 80 5.16 -13.06 -2.84
CA ASP A 80 4.56 -13.45 -4.12
C ASP A 80 3.03 -13.32 -4.14
N SER A 81 2.39 -13.22 -2.97
CA SER A 81 0.94 -13.13 -2.85
C SER A 81 0.45 -11.70 -3.00
N GLU A 82 -0.33 -11.42 -4.05
CA GLU A 82 -0.98 -10.12 -4.26
C GLU A 82 -1.92 -9.77 -3.10
N ASP A 83 -2.68 -10.73 -2.58
CA ASP A 83 -3.59 -10.52 -1.44
C ASP A 83 -2.84 -10.02 -0.19
N VAL A 84 -1.65 -10.55 0.08
CA VAL A 84 -0.81 -10.07 1.18
C VAL A 84 -0.36 -8.64 0.94
N LEU A 85 0.07 -8.32 -0.29
CA LEU A 85 0.48 -6.97 -0.68
C LEU A 85 -0.68 -5.97 -0.58
N ASP A 86 -1.88 -6.37 -0.98
CA ASP A 86 -3.09 -5.56 -0.90
C ASP A 86 -3.48 -5.29 0.55
N GLN A 87 -3.39 -6.29 1.44
CA GLN A 87 -3.64 -6.10 2.87
C GLN A 87 -2.65 -5.10 3.50
N ILE A 88 -1.36 -5.20 3.17
CA ILE A 88 -0.32 -4.24 3.62
C ILE A 88 -0.64 -2.84 3.11
N HIS A 89 -1.01 -2.72 1.83
CA HIS A 89 -1.36 -1.44 1.22
C HIS A 89 -2.60 -0.80 1.86
N GLN A 90 -3.66 -1.60 2.08
CA GLN A 90 -4.90 -1.17 2.73
C GLN A 90 -4.67 -0.74 4.18
N ALA A 91 -3.70 -1.34 4.88
CA ALA A 91 -3.29 -0.92 6.21
C ALA A 91 -2.52 0.42 6.23
N GLY A 92 -2.25 1.02 5.06
CA GLY A 92 -1.55 2.30 4.95
C GLY A 92 -0.04 2.20 5.13
N ILE A 93 0.52 1.00 5.02
CA ILE A 93 1.96 0.73 5.13
C ILE A 93 2.55 0.64 3.72
N SER A 94 3.73 1.27 3.55
CA SER A 94 4.52 1.25 2.31
C SER A 94 5.49 0.08 2.24
#